data_AF-A0A3M4W4D4-F1
#
_entry.id   AF-A0A3M4W4D4-F1
#
_cell.length_a   1.000
_cell.length_b   1.000
_cell.length_c   1.000
_cell.angle_alpha   90.00
_cell.angle_beta   90.00
_cell.angle_gamma   90.00
#
_symmetry.space_group_name_H-M   'P 1'
#
loop_
_entity.id
_entity.type
_entity.pdbx_description
1 polymer ?
#
loop_
_entity_poly.entity_id
_entity_poly.type
_entity_poly.pdbx_seq_one_letter_code
_entity_poly.pdbx_strand_id
1 'polypeptide(L)'
;MSAREIKRLTEQGFKIDEEGSSNINLALISLRLALKAYFSTYKSFSYRIRALDAQHGSTEEEIIFNHRPAYCEAYAECIVHFQHFAELTCKSFLRNDHQLLADSVIKAPELLYKLVHKKKLTVEEEQKLFSAEFGESLNRLKELVKSGQLKGSNKLGFIFEYCDALVQLNSLRNRVWHRGLYVLKYTALDEFVGRYLLPYVVATLKHPMFRGEEVNWKYRSLACGTDPIAEIVKHFKDEVYDLGKVAFLKEMGRAAYENRLPPVVKKGTKSKLDKKFTFGAIFGSRRRERAERIAKSEAALDYNHVTECPVCGAKSLIVHEETDFDYDEETDEPVSYRRYTHEVHCENCTFTLEDAVKNAGDYGIHGIKDFFVTD
;
A
#
# COMPACT_ATOMS: atom_id res chain seq x y z
N MET A 1 -1.34 -38.88 -8.16
CA MET A 1 -1.51 -37.87 -9.22
C MET A 1 -0.47 -38.10 -10.29
N SER A 2 -0.87 -38.32 -11.54
CA SER A 2 0.09 -38.59 -12.61
C SER A 2 0.76 -37.30 -13.08
N ALA A 3 2.03 -37.34 -13.49
CA ALA A 3 2.72 -36.16 -14.04
C ALA A 3 1.97 -35.53 -15.25
N ARG A 4 1.18 -36.33 -15.98
CA ARG A 4 0.31 -35.87 -17.06
C ARG A 4 -0.85 -35.00 -16.57
N GLU A 5 -1.40 -35.33 -15.40
CA GLU A 5 -2.49 -34.56 -14.79
C GLU A 5 -1.99 -33.19 -14.32
N ILE A 6 -0.80 -33.15 -13.70
CA ILE A 6 -0.14 -31.89 -13.31
C ILE A 6 0.10 -31.01 -14.54
N LYS A 7 0.64 -31.59 -15.63
CA LYS A 7 0.88 -30.85 -16.88
C LYS A 7 -0.41 -30.26 -17.45
N ARG A 8 -1.47 -31.07 -17.52
CA ARG A 8 -2.79 -30.63 -17.99
C ARG A 8 -3.32 -29.46 -17.15
N LEU A 9 -3.15 -29.50 -15.83
CA LEU A 9 -3.59 -28.42 -14.95
C LEU A 9 -2.79 -27.13 -15.18
N THR A 10 -1.48 -27.21 -15.37
CA THR A 10 -0.64 -26.02 -15.65
C THR A 10 -0.88 -25.38 -17.02
N GLU A 11 -1.48 -26.11 -17.96
CA GLU A 11 -1.84 -25.61 -19.30
C GLU A 11 -3.20 -24.86 -19.31
N GLN A 12 -3.99 -24.92 -18.24
CA GLN A 12 -5.30 -24.24 -18.12
C GLN A 12 -5.20 -22.76 -17.68
N GLY A 13 -4.08 -22.10 -17.97
CA GLY A 13 -3.89 -20.66 -17.73
C GLY A 13 -4.46 -19.79 -18.86
N PHE A 14 -4.61 -18.49 -18.62
CA PHE A 14 -4.94 -17.50 -19.64
C PHE A 14 -3.85 -16.43 -19.70
N LYS A 15 -3.65 -15.84 -20.87
CA LYS A 15 -2.73 -14.70 -21.02
C LYS A 15 -3.47 -13.41 -20.68
N ILE A 16 -2.76 -12.53 -19.99
CA ILE A 16 -3.31 -11.24 -19.52
C ILE A 16 -3.45 -10.22 -20.68
N ASP A 17 -2.78 -10.43 -21.82
CA ASP A 17 -2.74 -9.50 -22.96
C ASP A 17 -3.49 -9.99 -24.23
N GLU A 18 -4.12 -11.16 -24.20
CA GLU A 18 -4.92 -11.67 -25.33
C GLU A 18 -6.42 -11.49 -25.02
N GLU A 19 -7.13 -10.77 -25.89
CA GLU A 19 -8.59 -10.55 -25.89
C GLU A 19 -9.17 -9.52 -24.91
N GLY A 20 -9.10 -8.23 -25.29
CA GLY A 20 -10.18 -7.24 -25.14
C GLY A 20 -10.75 -6.94 -23.74
N SER A 21 -10.18 -7.49 -22.67
CA SER A 21 -10.73 -7.43 -21.31
C SER A 21 -9.66 -7.02 -20.31
N SER A 22 -9.75 -5.75 -19.87
CA SER A 22 -8.93 -5.08 -18.85
C SER A 22 -7.41 -5.03 -19.10
N ASN A 23 -6.86 -3.80 -19.18
CA ASN A 23 -5.41 -3.52 -19.09
C ASN A 23 -4.88 -3.96 -17.72
N ILE A 24 -4.75 -5.25 -17.47
CA ILE A 24 -4.21 -5.76 -16.21
C ILE A 24 -2.69 -5.70 -16.31
N ASN A 25 -2.10 -4.70 -15.65
CA ASN A 25 -0.65 -4.61 -15.53
C ASN A 25 -0.19 -5.28 -14.23
N LEU A 26 0.47 -6.44 -14.35
CA LEU A 26 0.94 -7.21 -13.19
C LEU A 26 1.91 -6.42 -12.29
N ALA A 27 2.69 -5.49 -12.86
CA ALA A 27 3.54 -4.61 -12.06
C ALA A 27 2.68 -3.75 -11.13
N LEU A 28 1.60 -3.18 -11.65
CA LEU A 28 0.70 -2.31 -10.88
C LEU A 28 -0.16 -3.09 -9.87
N ILE A 29 -0.54 -4.33 -10.18
CA ILE A 29 -1.12 -5.25 -9.19
C ILE A 29 -0.12 -5.49 -8.06
N SER A 30 1.14 -5.80 -8.39
CA SER A 30 2.18 -6.01 -7.39
C SER A 30 2.37 -4.76 -6.52
N LEU A 31 2.41 -3.57 -7.13
CA LEU A 31 2.48 -2.33 -6.37
C LEU A 31 1.29 -2.16 -5.42
N ARG A 32 0.07 -2.47 -5.89
CA ARG A 32 -1.13 -2.43 -5.06
C ARG A 32 -1.01 -3.34 -3.83
N LEU A 33 -0.55 -4.57 -4.04
CA LEU A 33 -0.36 -5.54 -2.96
C LEU A 33 0.71 -5.06 -1.97
N ALA A 34 1.84 -4.54 -2.48
CA ALA A 34 2.91 -3.97 -1.66
C ALA A 34 2.40 -2.83 -0.77
N LEU A 35 1.63 -1.89 -1.34
CA LEU A 35 1.06 -0.76 -0.61
C LEU A 35 0.02 -1.20 0.42
N LYS A 36 -0.87 -2.15 0.07
CA LYS A 36 -1.81 -2.72 1.04
C LYS A 36 -1.09 -3.38 2.21
N ALA A 37 -0.03 -4.14 1.93
CA ALA A 37 0.76 -4.81 2.94
C ALA A 37 1.52 -3.81 3.82
N TYR A 38 2.19 -2.82 3.23
CA TYR A 38 2.87 -1.74 3.94
C TYR A 38 1.93 -0.98 4.88
N PHE A 39 0.78 -0.55 4.38
CA PHE A 39 -0.21 0.15 5.20
C PHE A 39 -0.80 -0.72 6.31
N SER A 40 -0.93 -2.03 6.07
CA SER A 40 -1.44 -2.97 7.07
C SER A 40 -0.49 -3.24 8.22
N THR A 41 0.81 -2.88 8.12
CA THR A 41 1.73 -3.16 9.23
C THR A 41 1.39 -2.35 10.49
N TYR A 42 0.73 -1.18 10.36
CA TYR A 42 0.21 -0.44 11.51
C TYR A 42 -0.81 -1.27 12.30
N LYS A 43 -1.78 -1.87 11.60
CA LYS A 43 -2.81 -2.73 12.20
C LYS A 43 -2.21 -3.92 12.96
N SER A 44 -1.04 -4.41 12.57
CA SER A 44 -0.32 -5.46 13.30
C SER A 44 0.15 -5.01 14.69
N PHE A 45 0.23 -3.70 14.93
CA PHE A 45 0.64 -3.04 16.17
C PHE A 45 -0.50 -2.27 16.86
N SER A 46 -1.75 -2.48 16.45
CA SER A 46 -2.91 -1.98 17.19
C SER A 46 -2.81 -2.34 18.68
N TYR A 47 -3.08 -1.36 19.52
CA TYR A 47 -3.00 -1.26 20.98
C TYR A 47 -1.58 -1.35 21.55
N ARG A 48 -0.55 -1.31 20.70
CA ARG A 48 0.84 -1.59 21.08
C ARG A 48 1.86 -0.67 20.43
N ILE A 49 1.45 0.31 19.64
CA ILE A 49 2.40 1.18 18.96
C ILE A 49 3.26 1.99 19.93
N ARG A 50 2.76 2.27 21.16
CA ARG A 50 3.56 2.87 22.24
C ARG A 50 4.77 2.02 22.64
N ALA A 51 4.71 0.69 22.48
CA ALA A 51 5.84 -0.20 22.77
C ALA A 51 7.00 -0.07 21.76
N LEU A 52 6.80 0.67 20.68
CA LEU A 52 7.85 1.00 19.71
C LEU A 52 8.51 2.35 19.99
N ASP A 53 7.95 3.15 20.90
CA ASP A 53 8.54 4.43 21.27
C ASP A 53 9.66 4.21 22.30
N ALA A 54 10.90 4.47 21.88
CA ALA A 54 12.08 4.34 22.73
C ALA A 54 12.01 5.25 23.98
N GLN A 55 11.19 6.29 23.96
CA GLN A 55 10.97 7.16 25.13
C GLN A 55 10.29 6.42 26.30
N HIS A 56 9.64 5.27 26.05
CA HIS A 56 9.00 4.46 27.07
C HIS A 56 9.94 3.41 27.69
N GLY A 57 11.24 3.45 27.35
CA GLY A 57 12.27 2.63 27.99
C GLY A 57 12.27 1.15 27.58
N SER A 58 11.57 0.79 26.49
CA SER A 58 11.51 -0.60 26.04
C SER A 58 12.86 -1.14 25.59
N THR A 59 13.17 -2.38 25.96
CA THR A 59 14.41 -3.04 25.52
C THR A 59 14.33 -3.46 24.04
N GLU A 60 15.49 -3.76 23.44
CA GLU A 60 15.51 -4.28 22.07
C GLU A 60 14.78 -5.62 21.95
N GLU A 61 14.85 -6.49 22.95
CA GLU A 61 14.10 -7.75 22.97
C GLU A 61 12.58 -7.52 23.05
N GLU A 62 12.13 -6.54 23.83
CA GLU A 62 10.72 -6.19 23.94
C GLU A 62 10.16 -5.63 22.63
N ILE A 63 10.94 -4.76 21.97
CA ILE A 63 10.58 -4.25 20.65
C ILE A 63 10.41 -5.44 19.68
N ILE A 64 11.37 -6.36 19.63
CA ILE A 64 11.31 -7.54 18.75
C ILE A 64 10.12 -8.44 19.10
N PHE A 65 9.87 -8.69 20.39
CA PHE A 65 8.74 -9.51 20.85
C PHE A 65 7.38 -8.95 20.40
N ASN A 66 7.26 -7.63 20.29
CA ASN A 66 6.04 -6.99 19.80
C ASN A 66 5.82 -7.13 18.28
N HIS A 67 6.82 -7.57 17.51
CA HIS A 67 6.67 -7.86 16.07
C HIS A 67 5.99 -9.22 15.86
N ARG A 68 4.66 -9.23 16.02
CA ARG A 68 3.80 -10.42 15.89
C ARG A 68 3.87 -11.06 14.49
N PRO A 69 3.43 -12.33 14.34
CA PRO A 69 3.36 -13.00 13.04
C PRO A 69 2.64 -12.18 11.96
N ALA A 70 1.56 -11.49 12.31
CA ALA A 70 0.83 -10.61 11.39
C ALA A 70 1.69 -9.46 10.82
N TYR A 71 2.64 -8.93 11.60
CA TYR A 71 3.60 -7.95 11.08
C TYR A 71 4.59 -8.62 10.13
N CYS A 72 5.12 -9.80 10.49
CA CYS A 72 6.06 -10.54 9.65
C CYS A 72 5.45 -10.92 8.29
N GLU A 73 4.18 -11.32 8.27
CA GLU A 73 3.39 -11.57 7.06
C GLU A 73 3.28 -10.29 6.22
N ALA A 74 2.80 -9.19 6.81
CA ALA A 74 2.66 -7.92 6.11
C ALA A 74 4.00 -7.37 5.59
N TYR A 75 5.08 -7.55 6.35
CA TYR A 75 6.44 -7.22 5.93
C TYR A 75 6.89 -8.07 4.74
N ALA A 76 6.69 -9.39 4.79
CA ALA A 76 7.10 -10.30 3.71
C ALA A 76 6.38 -9.96 2.40
N GLU A 77 5.06 -9.78 2.47
CA GLU A 77 4.21 -9.35 1.35
C GLU A 77 4.68 -8.00 0.81
N CYS A 78 4.94 -7.02 1.69
CA CYS A 78 5.44 -5.70 1.32
C CYS A 78 6.75 -5.78 0.51
N ILE A 79 7.77 -6.46 1.04
CA ILE A 79 9.09 -6.55 0.43
C ILE A 79 9.06 -7.34 -0.89
N VAL A 80 8.39 -8.50 -0.91
CA VAL A 80 8.28 -9.33 -2.11
C VAL A 80 7.57 -8.57 -3.23
N HIS A 81 6.46 -7.89 -2.92
CA HIS A 81 5.67 -7.21 -3.93
C HIS A 81 6.27 -5.88 -4.40
N PHE A 82 6.98 -5.14 -3.55
CA PHE A 82 7.77 -3.99 -4.02
C PHE A 82 8.91 -4.44 -4.94
N GLN A 83 9.60 -5.53 -4.59
CA GLN A 83 10.68 -6.06 -5.43
C GLN A 83 10.13 -6.51 -6.79
N HIS A 84 9.01 -7.23 -6.80
CA HIS A 84 8.38 -7.69 -8.04
C HIS A 84 7.89 -6.52 -8.91
N PHE A 85 7.33 -5.47 -8.31
CA PHE A 85 7.01 -4.22 -9.02
C PHE A 85 8.26 -3.59 -9.66
N ALA A 86 9.35 -3.44 -8.90
CA ALA A 86 10.60 -2.86 -9.41
C ALA A 86 11.20 -3.71 -10.54
N GLU A 87 11.13 -5.03 -10.43
CA GLU A 87 11.62 -5.93 -11.47
C GLU A 87 10.81 -5.82 -12.75
N LEU A 88 9.48 -5.87 -12.67
CA LEU A 88 8.61 -5.77 -13.83
C LEU A 88 8.71 -4.40 -14.51
N THR A 89 8.85 -3.32 -13.75
CA THR A 89 9.03 -1.97 -14.31
C THR A 89 10.38 -1.81 -14.99
N CYS A 90 11.48 -2.28 -14.39
CA CYS A 90 12.80 -2.31 -15.03
C CYS A 90 12.75 -3.08 -16.36
N LYS A 91 12.14 -4.27 -16.35
CA LYS A 91 11.96 -5.08 -17.55
C LYS A 91 11.06 -4.40 -18.58
N SER A 92 10.04 -3.66 -18.15
CA SER A 92 9.14 -2.93 -19.05
C SER A 92 9.88 -1.80 -19.77
N PHE A 93 10.75 -1.06 -19.07
CA PHE A 93 11.60 -0.04 -19.70
C PHE A 93 12.56 -0.65 -20.74
N LEU A 94 13.17 -1.80 -20.43
CA LEU A 94 14.03 -2.53 -21.37
C LEU A 94 13.23 -3.05 -22.59
N ARG A 95 12.07 -3.68 -22.36
CA ARG A 95 11.19 -4.22 -23.44
C ARG A 95 10.66 -3.14 -24.36
N ASN A 96 10.38 -1.95 -23.83
CA ASN A 96 9.91 -0.81 -24.62
C ASN A 96 10.93 -0.37 -25.67
N ASP A 97 12.22 -0.63 -25.44
CA ASP A 97 13.23 -0.46 -26.48
C ASP A 97 13.35 -1.70 -27.37
N HIS A 98 13.63 -2.88 -26.78
CA HIS A 98 13.71 -4.16 -27.48
C HIS A 98 13.51 -5.36 -26.54
N GLN A 99 12.77 -6.39 -26.96
CA GLN A 99 12.46 -7.57 -26.13
C GLN A 99 13.71 -8.31 -25.59
N LEU A 100 14.74 -8.48 -26.43
CA LEU A 100 16.03 -9.06 -26.06
C LEU A 100 16.77 -8.36 -24.91
N LEU A 101 16.40 -7.13 -24.56
CA LEU A 101 16.99 -6.43 -23.44
C LEU A 101 16.42 -6.89 -22.09
N ALA A 102 15.21 -7.45 -22.05
CA ALA A 102 14.62 -7.97 -20.81
C ALA A 102 14.73 -9.50 -20.67
N ASP A 103 14.93 -10.20 -21.79
CA ASP A 103 14.97 -11.66 -21.84
C ASP A 103 16.39 -12.17 -22.11
N SER A 104 16.77 -13.28 -21.47
CA SER A 104 18.02 -14.01 -21.71
C SER A 104 17.79 -15.09 -22.75
N VAL A 105 18.35 -14.89 -23.96
CA VAL A 105 18.16 -15.78 -25.12
C VAL A 105 19.48 -16.45 -25.55
N ILE A 106 20.48 -16.45 -24.67
CA ILE A 106 21.86 -16.87 -24.95
C ILE A 106 21.94 -18.33 -25.45
N LYS A 107 20.99 -19.20 -25.06
CA LYS A 107 21.02 -20.63 -25.36
C LYS A 107 20.07 -21.10 -26.47
N ALA A 108 19.39 -20.20 -27.19
CA ALA A 108 18.38 -20.56 -28.19
C ALA A 108 18.52 -19.76 -29.51
N PRO A 109 19.38 -20.20 -30.46
CA PRO A 109 19.69 -19.46 -31.69
C PRO A 109 18.47 -19.16 -32.58
N GLU A 110 17.50 -20.08 -32.66
CA GLU A 110 16.28 -19.91 -33.45
C GLU A 110 15.35 -18.84 -32.85
N LEU A 111 15.25 -18.77 -31.52
CA LEU A 111 14.48 -17.75 -30.80
C LEU A 111 15.16 -16.39 -30.94
N LEU A 112 16.48 -16.35 -30.82
CA LEU A 112 17.27 -15.13 -31.04
C LEU A 112 17.05 -14.61 -32.47
N TYR A 113 17.10 -15.48 -33.47
CA TYR A 113 16.82 -15.12 -34.87
C TYR A 113 15.40 -14.53 -35.02
N LYS A 114 14.38 -15.18 -34.46
CA LYS A 114 12.99 -14.67 -34.52
C LYS A 114 12.86 -13.30 -33.84
N LEU A 115 13.47 -13.10 -32.68
CA LEU A 115 13.43 -11.84 -31.94
C LEU A 115 14.18 -10.70 -32.64
N VAL A 116 15.38 -10.96 -33.16
CA VAL A 116 16.16 -9.98 -33.96
C VAL A 116 15.38 -9.54 -35.21
N HIS A 117 14.65 -10.47 -35.83
CA HIS A 117 13.84 -10.20 -37.03
C HIS A 117 12.38 -9.82 -36.74
N LYS A 118 12.03 -9.53 -35.47
CA LYS A 118 10.67 -9.14 -35.03
C LYS A 118 9.55 -10.09 -35.48
N LYS A 119 9.86 -11.39 -35.61
CA LYS A 119 8.86 -12.43 -35.89
C LYS A 119 8.09 -12.75 -34.61
N LYS A 120 6.78 -12.96 -34.72
CA LYS A 120 5.95 -13.42 -33.59
C LYS A 120 6.43 -14.80 -33.13
N LEU A 121 6.52 -14.98 -31.82
CA LEU A 121 6.82 -16.27 -31.19
C LEU A 121 5.54 -17.05 -30.94
N THR A 122 5.61 -18.38 -30.94
CA THR A 122 4.50 -19.23 -30.45
C THR A 122 4.50 -19.26 -28.91
N VAL A 123 3.40 -19.70 -28.29
CA VAL A 123 3.30 -19.83 -26.82
C VAL A 123 4.40 -20.75 -26.27
N GLU A 124 4.70 -21.83 -26.98
CA GLU A 124 5.74 -22.81 -26.61
C GLU A 124 7.17 -22.22 -26.72
N GLU A 125 7.35 -21.23 -27.59
CA GLU A 125 8.60 -20.52 -27.79
C GLU A 125 8.81 -19.42 -26.74
N GLU A 126 7.74 -18.72 -26.36
CA GLU A 126 7.75 -17.77 -25.25
C GLU A 126 8.09 -18.45 -23.92
N GLN A 127 7.58 -19.67 -23.69
CA GLN A 127 7.91 -20.47 -22.48
C GLN A 127 9.40 -20.83 -22.37
N LYS A 128 10.15 -20.79 -23.48
CA LYS A 128 11.59 -21.07 -23.50
C LYS A 128 12.43 -19.81 -23.26
N LEU A 129 11.81 -18.62 -23.21
CA LEU A 129 12.49 -17.39 -22.84
C LEU A 129 12.73 -17.37 -21.34
N PHE A 130 13.99 -17.34 -20.93
CA PHE A 130 14.34 -17.09 -19.54
C PHE A 130 14.35 -15.58 -19.33
N SER A 131 13.46 -15.06 -18.49
CA SER A 131 13.49 -13.64 -18.14
C SER A 131 14.75 -13.33 -17.33
N ALA A 132 15.44 -12.22 -17.63
CA ALA A 132 16.63 -11.84 -16.88
C ALA A 132 16.32 -11.67 -15.38
N GLU A 133 17.23 -12.04 -14.49
CA GLU A 133 17.01 -11.82 -13.06
C GLU A 133 16.95 -10.31 -12.73
N PHE A 134 16.36 -9.95 -11.59
CA PHE A 134 16.19 -8.53 -11.24
C PHE A 134 17.51 -7.77 -11.18
N GLY A 135 18.54 -8.33 -10.55
CA GLY A 135 19.85 -7.69 -10.46
C GLY A 135 20.49 -7.45 -11.83
N GLU A 136 20.36 -8.41 -12.75
CA GLU A 136 20.83 -8.25 -14.13
C GLU A 136 20.03 -7.19 -14.88
N SER A 137 18.70 -7.21 -14.74
CA SER A 137 17.80 -6.23 -15.37
C SER A 137 18.09 -4.80 -14.90
N LEU A 138 18.31 -4.61 -13.60
CA LEU A 138 18.64 -3.31 -13.01
C LEU A 138 20.00 -2.80 -13.50
N ASN A 139 21.03 -3.66 -13.48
CA ASN A 139 22.37 -3.29 -13.96
C ASN A 139 22.35 -2.94 -15.46
N ARG A 140 21.65 -3.73 -16.27
CA ARG A 140 21.50 -3.48 -17.71
C ARG A 140 20.78 -2.16 -17.97
N LEU A 141 19.69 -1.88 -17.24
CA LEU A 141 18.97 -0.62 -17.32
C LEU A 141 19.88 0.56 -16.97
N LYS A 142 20.62 0.46 -15.86
CA LYS A 142 21.55 1.48 -15.39
C LYS A 142 22.61 1.82 -16.45
N GLU A 143 23.27 0.81 -17.02
CA GLU A 143 24.32 1.02 -18.01
C GLU A 143 23.76 1.60 -19.32
N LEU A 144 22.60 1.15 -19.79
CA LEU A 144 21.98 1.65 -21.03
C LEU A 144 21.42 3.07 -20.89
N VAL A 145 20.93 3.44 -19.70
CA VAL A 145 20.54 4.82 -19.41
C VAL A 145 21.79 5.71 -19.34
N LYS A 146 22.88 5.23 -18.70
CA LYS A 146 24.15 5.95 -18.58
C LYS A 146 24.81 6.20 -19.94
N SER A 147 24.78 5.21 -20.84
CA SER A 147 25.31 5.33 -22.19
C SER A 147 24.39 6.12 -23.14
N GLY A 148 23.18 6.47 -22.70
CA GLY A 148 22.18 7.18 -23.51
C GLY A 148 21.58 6.33 -24.64
N GLN A 149 21.84 5.01 -24.66
CA GLN A 149 21.45 4.12 -25.75
C GLN A 149 19.99 3.67 -25.67
N LEU A 150 19.37 3.75 -24.48
CA LEU A 150 17.97 3.37 -24.31
C LEU A 150 17.02 4.47 -24.80
N LYS A 151 15.95 4.09 -25.50
CA LYS A 151 14.86 5.02 -25.84
C LYS A 151 14.29 5.68 -24.59
N GLY A 152 14.29 7.01 -24.55
CA GLY A 152 13.75 7.77 -23.42
C GLY A 152 14.66 7.80 -22.19
N SER A 153 15.96 7.52 -22.35
CA SER A 153 16.99 7.58 -21.30
C SER A 153 16.92 8.86 -20.45
N ASN A 154 16.63 10.02 -21.07
CA ASN A 154 16.48 11.30 -20.39
C ASN A 154 15.35 11.34 -19.33
N LYS A 155 14.34 10.47 -19.43
CA LYS A 155 13.22 10.38 -18.47
C LYS A 155 13.46 9.34 -17.38
N LEU A 156 14.56 8.59 -17.44
CA LEU A 156 14.89 7.51 -16.52
C LEU A 156 16.06 7.86 -15.59
N GLY A 157 16.45 9.13 -15.51
CA GLY A 157 17.54 9.59 -14.64
C GLY A 157 17.33 9.27 -13.16
N PHE A 158 16.07 9.20 -12.70
CA PHE A 158 15.73 8.84 -11.32
C PHE A 158 16.22 7.42 -10.93
N ILE A 159 16.48 6.53 -11.89
CA ILE A 159 17.01 5.18 -11.59
C ILE A 159 18.35 5.25 -10.85
N PHE A 160 19.18 6.27 -11.13
CA PHE A 160 20.46 6.43 -10.44
C PHE A 160 20.28 6.82 -8.97
N GLU A 161 19.25 7.60 -8.64
CA GLU A 161 18.96 8.04 -7.27
C GLU A 161 18.51 6.88 -6.37
N TYR A 162 17.77 5.92 -6.94
CA TYR A 162 17.17 4.82 -6.17
C TYR A 162 17.86 3.46 -6.38
N CYS A 163 18.95 3.41 -7.14
CA CYS A 163 19.64 2.16 -7.50
C CYS A 163 20.02 1.34 -6.26
N ASP A 164 20.62 1.98 -5.25
CA ASP A 164 21.08 1.28 -4.04
C ASP A 164 19.89 0.76 -3.23
N ALA A 165 18.80 1.52 -3.14
CA ALA A 165 17.57 1.08 -2.48
C ALA A 165 16.98 -0.16 -3.18
N LEU A 166 17.02 -0.22 -4.51
CA LEU A 166 16.56 -1.38 -5.28
C LEU A 166 17.48 -2.61 -5.09
N VAL A 167 18.79 -2.41 -4.98
CA VAL A 167 19.73 -3.48 -4.63
C VAL A 167 19.43 -4.03 -3.23
N GLN A 168 19.20 -3.16 -2.24
CA GLN A 168 18.83 -3.57 -0.90
C GLN A 168 17.46 -4.26 -0.86
N LEU A 169 16.49 -3.79 -1.65
CA LEU A 169 15.18 -4.43 -1.79
C LEU A 169 15.31 -5.87 -2.32
N ASN A 170 16.17 -6.10 -3.32
CA ASN A 170 16.47 -7.44 -3.81
C ASN A 170 17.11 -8.33 -2.72
N SER A 171 18.07 -7.77 -1.97
CA SER A 171 18.71 -8.46 -0.85
C SER A 171 17.69 -8.86 0.22
N LEU A 172 16.81 -7.94 0.62
CA LEU A 172 15.74 -8.20 1.59
C LEU A 172 14.79 -9.29 1.09
N ARG A 173 14.32 -9.20 -0.17
CA ARG A 173 13.48 -10.25 -0.78
C ARG A 173 14.17 -11.60 -0.73
N ASN A 174 15.45 -11.68 -1.08
CA ASN A 174 16.19 -12.95 -1.05
C ASN A 174 16.33 -13.49 0.38
N ARG A 175 16.52 -12.63 1.38
CA ARG A 175 16.57 -13.04 2.79
C ARG A 175 15.22 -13.55 3.29
N VAL A 176 14.12 -12.90 2.91
CA VAL A 176 12.76 -13.33 3.24
C VAL A 176 12.46 -14.67 2.56
N TRP A 177 12.65 -14.75 1.25
CA TRP A 177 12.24 -15.91 0.44
C TRP A 177 13.10 -17.15 0.64
N HIS A 178 14.43 -17.00 0.72
CA HIS A 178 15.33 -18.16 0.75
C HIS A 178 15.71 -18.61 2.15
N ARG A 179 15.66 -17.70 3.14
CA ARG A 179 16.09 -18.01 4.50
C ARG A 179 14.95 -17.89 5.51
N GLY A 180 14.01 -16.97 5.33
CA GLY A 180 12.95 -16.71 6.32
C GLY A 180 13.48 -16.14 7.65
N LEU A 181 14.73 -15.68 7.67
CA LEU A 181 15.48 -15.36 8.91
C LEU A 181 15.60 -13.85 9.18
N TYR A 182 14.96 -12.98 8.40
CA TYR A 182 15.16 -11.55 8.57
C TYR A 182 13.92 -10.71 8.28
N VAL A 183 13.54 -9.94 9.28
CA VAL A 183 12.44 -8.99 9.26
C VAL A 183 12.96 -7.66 9.77
N LEU A 184 12.67 -6.57 9.04
CA LEU A 184 13.01 -5.23 9.50
C LEU A 184 12.09 -4.85 10.67
N LYS A 185 12.64 -4.14 11.66
CA LYS A 185 11.83 -3.48 12.69
C LYS A 185 10.87 -2.47 12.03
N TYR A 186 9.75 -2.19 12.69
CA TYR A 186 8.70 -1.32 12.18
C TYR A 186 9.23 0.03 11.68
N THR A 187 10.00 0.74 12.50
CA THR A 187 10.58 2.05 12.15
C THR A 187 11.57 1.97 10.99
N ALA A 188 12.39 0.91 10.94
CA ALA A 188 13.33 0.69 9.85
C ALA A 188 12.61 0.37 8.52
N LEU A 189 11.48 -0.36 8.56
CA LEU A 189 10.64 -0.57 7.40
C LEU A 189 10.03 0.75 6.92
N ASP A 190 9.55 1.59 7.84
CA ASP A 190 8.99 2.90 7.51
C ASP A 190 10.00 3.83 6.86
N GLU A 191 11.21 3.93 7.41
CA GLU A 191 12.28 4.69 6.79
C GLU A 191 12.64 4.13 5.42
N PHE A 192 12.76 2.80 5.28
CA PHE A 192 13.13 2.20 4.00
C PHE A 192 12.06 2.45 2.92
N VAL A 193 10.79 2.24 3.25
CA VAL A 193 9.68 2.40 2.31
C VAL A 193 9.41 3.88 2.05
N GLY A 194 9.26 4.69 3.09
CA GLY A 194 8.87 6.10 2.99
C GLY A 194 9.94 6.99 2.41
N ARG A 195 11.23 6.79 2.76
CA ARG A 195 12.34 7.61 2.26
C ARG A 195 12.85 7.19 0.89
N TYR A 196 12.73 5.90 0.51
CA TYR A 196 13.34 5.40 -0.73
C TYR A 196 12.35 4.74 -1.69
N LEU A 197 11.51 3.80 -1.24
CA LEU A 197 10.66 3.04 -2.17
C LEU A 197 9.46 3.85 -2.69
N LEU A 198 8.76 4.61 -1.85
CA LEU A 198 7.63 5.44 -2.28
C LEU A 198 8.07 6.58 -3.22
N PRO A 199 9.18 7.31 -2.97
CA PRO A 199 9.70 8.27 -3.94
C PRO A 199 10.06 7.61 -5.29
N TYR A 200 10.69 6.43 -5.27
CA TYR A 200 10.94 5.64 -6.48
C TYR A 200 9.65 5.28 -7.22
N VAL A 201 8.62 4.83 -6.51
CA VAL A 201 7.30 4.52 -7.09
C VAL A 201 6.70 5.76 -7.75
N VAL A 202 6.70 6.90 -7.06
CA VAL A 202 6.18 8.17 -7.59
C VAL A 202 6.95 8.61 -8.84
N ALA A 203 8.29 8.47 -8.84
CA ALA A 203 9.12 8.80 -10.00
C ALA A 203 8.82 7.87 -11.20
N THR A 204 8.69 6.57 -10.93
CA THR A 204 8.36 5.55 -11.94
C THR A 204 7.00 5.81 -12.59
N LEU A 205 5.97 6.07 -11.78
CA LEU A 205 4.60 6.27 -12.27
C LEU A 205 4.38 7.61 -12.98
N LYS A 206 5.26 8.61 -12.76
CA LYS A 206 5.28 9.84 -13.57
C LYS A 206 5.74 9.59 -15.01
N HIS A 207 6.37 8.45 -15.29
CA HIS A 207 6.80 8.11 -16.64
C HIS A 207 5.58 7.91 -17.56
N PRO A 208 5.58 8.43 -18.81
CA PRO A 208 4.42 8.35 -19.72
C PRO A 208 3.85 6.95 -19.97
N MET A 209 4.65 5.90 -19.77
CA MET A 209 4.25 4.50 -19.89
C MET A 209 3.13 4.10 -18.92
N PHE A 210 3.01 4.77 -17.77
CA PHE A 210 2.04 4.42 -16.71
C PHE A 210 0.90 5.43 -16.58
N ARG A 211 0.76 6.36 -17.53
CA ARG A 211 -0.26 7.41 -17.48
C ARG A 211 -1.66 6.81 -17.64
N GLY A 212 -2.58 7.14 -16.73
CA GLY A 212 -3.97 6.67 -16.81
C GLY A 212 -4.22 5.30 -16.16
N GLU A 213 -3.17 4.71 -15.58
CA GLU A 213 -3.22 3.38 -14.95
C GLU A 213 -3.46 3.45 -13.43
N GLU A 214 -3.86 4.61 -12.90
CA GLU A 214 -4.07 4.83 -11.46
C GLU A 214 -5.11 3.89 -10.85
N VAL A 215 -6.11 3.48 -11.63
CA VAL A 215 -7.17 2.55 -11.19
C VAL A 215 -6.61 1.17 -10.79
N ASN A 216 -5.47 0.77 -11.35
CA ASN A 216 -4.88 -0.54 -11.12
C ASN A 216 -4.11 -0.64 -9.79
N TRP A 217 -3.59 0.48 -9.28
CA TRP A 217 -2.74 0.48 -8.09
C TRP A 217 -3.18 1.45 -6.98
N LYS A 218 -3.74 2.61 -7.33
CA LYS A 218 -4.04 3.68 -6.37
C LYS A 218 -5.40 3.43 -5.72
N TYR A 219 -5.48 3.67 -4.41
CA TYR A 219 -6.76 3.78 -3.73
C TYR A 219 -7.56 4.99 -4.23
N ARG A 220 -8.86 5.01 -3.93
CA ARG A 220 -9.74 6.13 -4.26
C ARG A 220 -9.41 7.34 -3.41
N SER A 221 -9.60 8.54 -3.94
CA SER A 221 -9.45 9.77 -3.15
C SER A 221 -10.28 9.72 -1.87
N LEU A 222 -9.64 10.10 -0.76
CA LEU A 222 -10.24 10.09 0.56
C LEU A 222 -11.20 11.27 0.71
N ALA A 223 -12.18 11.14 1.61
CA ALA A 223 -13.17 12.20 1.85
C ALA A 223 -12.54 13.51 2.37
N CYS A 224 -11.51 13.41 3.21
CA CYS A 224 -10.71 14.56 3.69
C CYS A 224 -9.80 15.18 2.61
N GLY A 225 -9.59 14.51 1.47
CA GLY A 225 -8.72 15.00 0.39
C GLY A 225 -7.22 14.73 0.57
N THR A 226 -6.79 14.26 1.74
CA THR A 226 -5.40 13.86 2.00
C THR A 226 -5.00 12.65 1.15
N ASP A 227 -3.78 12.68 0.60
CA ASP A 227 -3.18 11.54 -0.11
C ASP A 227 -2.08 10.91 0.76
N PRO A 228 -2.37 9.78 1.46
CA PRO A 228 -1.41 9.12 2.36
C PRO A 228 -0.01 8.93 1.79
N ILE A 229 0.12 8.48 0.53
CA ILE A 229 1.42 8.27 -0.11
C ILE A 229 2.19 9.60 -0.23
N ALA A 230 1.50 10.66 -0.67
CA ALA A 230 2.14 11.96 -0.87
C ALA A 230 2.59 12.57 0.46
N GLU A 231 1.77 12.46 1.51
CA GLU A 231 2.11 12.95 2.85
C GLU A 231 3.26 12.16 3.49
N ILE A 232 3.31 10.82 3.32
CA ILE A 232 4.44 10.01 3.81
C ILE A 232 5.73 10.42 3.11
N VAL A 233 5.71 10.56 1.77
CA VAL A 233 6.89 11.00 1.00
C VAL A 233 7.34 12.38 1.43
N LYS A 234 6.42 13.32 1.64
CA LYS A 234 6.72 14.67 2.12
C LYS A 234 7.35 14.64 3.52
N HIS A 235 6.77 13.88 4.43
CA HIS A 235 7.27 13.73 5.80
C HIS A 235 8.71 13.23 5.83
N PHE A 236 9.05 12.17 5.09
CA PHE A 236 10.43 11.65 5.06
C PHE A 236 11.44 12.54 4.33
N LYS A 237 10.96 13.52 3.55
CA LYS A 237 11.81 14.45 2.80
C LYS A 237 12.10 15.72 3.62
N ASP A 238 11.07 16.27 4.26
CA ASP A 238 11.10 17.63 4.80
C ASP A 238 11.05 17.68 6.34
N GLU A 239 10.76 16.56 7.01
CA GLU A 239 10.51 16.50 8.45
C GLU A 239 11.35 15.42 9.15
N VAL A 240 11.46 15.52 10.48
CA VAL A 240 12.03 14.45 11.32
C VAL A 240 10.98 13.35 11.43
N TYR A 241 11.43 12.09 11.36
CA TYR A 241 10.55 10.93 11.45
C TYR A 241 9.70 10.95 12.74
N ASP A 242 8.38 10.88 12.56
CA ASP A 242 7.37 10.76 13.61
C ASP A 242 6.59 9.46 13.40
N LEU A 243 6.76 8.52 14.35
CA LEU A 243 6.12 7.22 14.33
C LEU A 243 4.59 7.33 14.24
N GLY A 244 3.99 8.23 15.02
CA GLY A 244 2.55 8.40 15.09
C GLY A 244 1.97 9.02 13.82
N LYS A 245 2.68 9.99 13.21
CA LYS A 245 2.28 10.59 11.93
C LYS A 245 2.25 9.54 10.82
N VAL A 246 3.31 8.73 10.73
CA VAL A 246 3.39 7.67 9.72
C VAL A 246 2.34 6.58 9.99
N ALA A 247 2.14 6.19 11.24
CA ALA A 247 1.09 5.26 11.64
C ALA A 247 -0.32 5.74 11.23
N PHE A 248 -0.65 7.00 11.51
CA PHE A 248 -1.91 7.64 11.12
C PHE A 248 -2.13 7.56 9.60
N LEU A 249 -1.12 7.96 8.82
CA LEU A 249 -1.17 7.95 7.36
C LEU A 249 -1.29 6.52 6.80
N LYS A 250 -0.58 5.55 7.40
CA LYS A 250 -0.68 4.14 6.99
C LYS A 250 -2.07 3.59 7.23
N GLU A 251 -2.69 3.90 8.36
CA GLU A 251 -4.06 3.50 8.63
C GLU A 251 -5.07 4.11 7.65
N MET A 252 -4.91 5.40 7.33
CA MET A 252 -5.71 6.03 6.29
C MET A 252 -5.54 5.32 4.94
N GLY A 253 -4.30 5.00 4.55
CA GLY A 253 -4.00 4.27 3.33
C GLY A 253 -4.60 2.86 3.30
N ARG A 254 -4.53 2.13 4.42
CA ARG A 254 -5.12 0.80 4.57
C ARG A 254 -6.64 0.85 4.40
N ALA A 255 -7.30 1.74 5.13
CA ALA A 255 -8.74 1.94 5.08
C ALA A 255 -9.20 2.42 3.69
N ALA A 256 -8.39 3.21 2.99
CA ALA A 256 -8.70 3.66 1.64
C ALA A 256 -8.79 2.51 0.63
N TYR A 257 -7.95 1.47 0.77
CA TYR A 257 -8.03 0.26 -0.06
C TYR A 257 -9.22 -0.65 0.28
N GLU A 258 -9.71 -0.61 1.52
CA GLU A 258 -10.90 -1.34 1.96
C GLU A 258 -12.19 -0.54 1.73
N ASN A 259 -12.10 0.72 1.31
CA ASN A 259 -13.27 1.55 1.04
C ASN A 259 -14.09 1.03 -0.15
N ARG A 260 -15.27 0.52 0.17
CA ARG A 260 -16.22 -0.07 -0.78
C ARG A 260 -17.24 0.92 -1.34
N LEU A 261 -17.26 2.17 -0.87
CA LEU A 261 -18.24 3.16 -1.32
C LEU A 261 -17.82 3.78 -2.65
N PRO A 262 -18.79 4.06 -3.55
CA PRO A 262 -18.51 4.80 -4.78
C PRO A 262 -17.98 6.21 -4.46
N PRO A 263 -17.28 6.85 -5.40
CA PRO A 263 -16.78 8.21 -5.23
C PRO A 263 -17.92 9.16 -4.83
N VAL A 264 -17.66 10.03 -3.86
CA VAL A 264 -18.59 11.11 -3.53
C VAL A 264 -18.59 12.08 -4.71
N VAL A 265 -19.64 12.03 -5.54
CA VAL A 265 -19.84 13.02 -6.60
C VAL A 265 -20.07 14.37 -5.92
N LYS A 266 -19.08 15.25 -5.95
CA LYS A 266 -19.24 16.63 -5.44
C LYS A 266 -20.42 17.27 -6.19
N LYS A 267 -21.43 17.75 -5.45
CA LYS A 267 -22.57 18.49 -6.00
C LYS A 267 -22.05 19.71 -6.77
N GLY A 268 -21.96 19.62 -8.09
CA GLY A 268 -21.52 20.74 -8.93
C GLY A 268 -20.96 20.35 -10.30
N THR A 269 -20.36 19.17 -10.44
CA THR A 269 -19.86 18.67 -11.73
C THR A 269 -21.00 18.03 -12.51
N LYS A 270 -21.78 18.85 -13.23
CA LYS A 270 -22.72 18.38 -14.24
C LYS A 270 -21.96 17.86 -15.47
N SER A 271 -21.38 16.68 -15.37
CA SER A 271 -21.02 15.92 -16.57
C SER A 271 -22.34 15.39 -17.17
N LYS A 272 -22.61 15.73 -18.44
CA LYS A 272 -23.85 15.36 -19.15
C LYS A 272 -23.96 13.83 -19.41
N LEU A 273 -23.06 13.02 -18.87
CA LEU A 273 -23.01 11.56 -19.07
C LEU A 273 -23.45 10.73 -17.85
N ASP A 274 -23.75 11.35 -16.70
CA ASP A 274 -23.93 10.64 -15.41
C ASP A 274 -25.35 10.15 -15.09
N LYS A 275 -26.23 10.05 -16.09
CA LYS A 275 -27.59 9.47 -15.93
C LYS A 275 -27.70 8.01 -16.35
N LYS A 276 -26.60 7.25 -16.38
CA LYS A 276 -26.72 5.79 -16.33
C LYS A 276 -26.79 5.38 -14.86
N PHE A 277 -27.99 4.97 -14.45
CA PHE A 277 -28.26 4.16 -13.26
C PHE A 277 -27.27 2.98 -13.24
N THR A 278 -26.10 3.19 -12.65
CA THR A 278 -25.09 2.15 -12.53
C THR A 278 -25.40 1.39 -11.26
N PHE A 279 -25.47 0.06 -11.34
CA PHE A 279 -25.66 -0.80 -10.17
C PHE A 279 -24.72 -0.43 -9.00
N GLY A 280 -23.52 0.08 -9.28
CA GLY A 280 -22.58 0.60 -8.29
C GLY A 280 -23.10 1.74 -7.41
N ALA A 281 -23.96 2.63 -7.92
CA ALA A 281 -24.58 3.69 -7.13
C ALA A 281 -25.63 3.15 -6.16
N ILE A 282 -26.42 2.15 -6.59
CA ILE A 282 -27.47 1.51 -5.77
C ILE A 282 -26.85 0.61 -4.69
N PHE A 283 -25.84 -0.20 -5.04
CA PHE A 283 -25.15 -1.02 -4.04
C PHE A 283 -24.29 -0.17 -3.11
N GLY A 284 -23.75 0.94 -3.61
CA GLY A 284 -23.04 1.94 -2.81
C GLY A 284 -23.93 2.60 -1.75
N SER A 285 -25.13 3.04 -2.12
CA SER A 285 -26.07 3.66 -1.18
C SER A 285 -26.52 2.68 -0.10
N ARG A 286 -26.85 1.43 -0.47
CA ARG A 286 -27.22 0.39 0.51
C ARG A 286 -26.09 0.05 1.48
N ARG A 287 -24.84 -0.03 1.00
CA ARG A 287 -23.67 -0.27 1.86
C ARG A 287 -23.46 0.88 2.82
N ARG A 288 -23.56 2.12 2.32
CA ARG A 288 -23.48 3.33 3.15
C ARG A 288 -24.56 3.35 4.23
N GLU A 289 -25.82 3.20 3.85
CA GLU A 289 -26.95 3.18 4.78
C GLU A 289 -26.83 2.06 5.83
N ARG A 290 -26.31 0.89 5.44
CA ARG A 290 -26.04 -0.21 6.38
C ARG A 290 -24.96 0.19 7.39
N ALA A 291 -23.82 0.70 6.93
CA ALA A 291 -22.73 1.09 7.83
C ALA A 291 -23.15 2.23 8.77
N GLU A 292 -23.88 3.24 8.27
CA GLU A 292 -24.40 4.34 9.10
C GLU A 292 -25.43 3.84 10.13
N ARG A 293 -26.19 2.79 9.81
CA ARG A 293 -27.15 2.18 10.76
C ARG A 293 -26.46 1.38 11.85
N ILE A 294 -25.46 0.55 11.48
CA ILE A 294 -24.68 -0.24 12.44
C ILE A 294 -23.97 0.70 13.42
N ALA A 295 -23.25 1.70 12.90
CA ALA A 295 -22.55 2.67 13.74
C ALA A 295 -23.47 3.40 14.72
N LYS A 296 -24.67 3.82 14.26
CA LYS A 296 -25.67 4.44 15.16
C LYS A 296 -26.20 3.49 16.21
N SER A 297 -26.36 2.21 15.87
CA SER A 297 -26.85 1.20 16.81
C SER A 297 -25.80 0.88 17.86
N GLU A 298 -24.54 0.76 17.48
CA GLU A 298 -23.43 0.50 18.40
C GLU A 298 -23.15 1.71 19.28
N ALA A 299 -23.18 2.92 18.72
CA ALA A 299 -23.01 4.13 19.50
C ALA A 299 -24.12 4.35 20.55
N ALA A 300 -25.32 3.82 20.33
CA ALA A 300 -26.43 3.92 21.27
C ALA A 300 -26.29 2.99 22.50
N LEU A 301 -25.35 2.04 22.48
CA LEU A 301 -25.15 1.09 23.58
C LEU A 301 -24.25 1.65 24.69
N ASP A 302 -23.56 2.77 24.45
CA ASP A 302 -22.53 3.30 25.33
C ASP A 302 -22.48 4.84 25.23
N TYR A 303 -21.50 5.49 25.88
CA TYR A 303 -21.21 6.93 25.78
C TYR A 303 -20.59 7.36 24.44
N ASN A 304 -20.69 6.52 23.41
CA ASN A 304 -20.06 6.69 22.12
C ASN A 304 -20.87 7.64 21.22
N HIS A 305 -20.20 8.26 20.25
CA HIS A 305 -20.89 9.09 19.26
C HIS A 305 -20.44 8.79 17.84
N VAL A 306 -21.29 9.11 16.86
CA VAL A 306 -20.99 8.84 15.44
C VAL A 306 -20.68 10.13 14.70
N THR A 307 -19.55 10.15 14.00
CA THR A 307 -19.12 11.25 13.14
C THR A 307 -18.86 10.76 11.71
N GLU A 308 -18.52 11.70 10.82
CA GLU A 308 -18.16 11.41 9.43
C GLU A 308 -16.73 10.88 9.35
N CYS A 309 -16.54 9.73 8.69
CA CYS A 309 -15.22 9.15 8.50
C CYS A 309 -14.38 9.97 7.51
N PRO A 310 -13.14 10.37 7.86
CA PRO A 310 -12.28 11.17 6.97
C PRO A 310 -11.80 10.38 5.74
N VAL A 311 -11.83 9.05 5.79
CA VAL A 311 -11.41 8.19 4.67
C VAL A 311 -12.56 8.00 3.68
N CYS A 312 -13.72 7.53 4.13
CA CYS A 312 -14.81 7.13 3.24
C CYS A 312 -15.99 8.12 3.14
N GLY A 313 -16.08 9.10 4.05
CA GLY A 313 -17.13 10.13 4.05
C GLY A 313 -18.53 9.62 4.44
N ALA A 314 -18.63 8.40 5.01
CA ALA A 314 -19.88 7.91 5.60
C ALA A 314 -19.98 8.37 7.06
N LYS A 315 -21.21 8.60 7.55
CA LYS A 315 -21.48 8.86 8.97
C LYS A 315 -21.47 7.55 9.76
N SER A 316 -20.31 6.91 9.78
CA SER A 316 -20.12 5.58 10.32
C SER A 316 -18.79 5.44 11.06
N LEU A 317 -18.17 6.55 11.46
CA LEU A 317 -17.02 6.54 12.37
C LEU A 317 -17.57 6.67 13.79
N ILE A 318 -17.44 5.60 14.56
CA ILE A 318 -17.76 5.55 15.99
C ILE A 318 -16.57 6.11 16.74
N VAL A 319 -16.82 7.02 17.66
CA VAL A 319 -15.84 7.54 18.61
C VAL A 319 -16.14 6.88 19.94
N HIS A 320 -15.21 6.04 20.39
CA HIS A 320 -15.34 5.25 21.60
C HIS A 320 -14.81 6.03 22.79
N GLU A 321 -15.68 6.27 23.76
CA GLU A 321 -15.38 7.08 24.94
C GLU A 321 -15.50 6.25 26.21
N GLU A 322 -14.55 6.42 27.11
CA GLU A 322 -14.55 5.82 28.44
C GLU A 322 -14.59 6.91 29.51
N THR A 323 -15.05 6.53 30.69
CA THR A 323 -15.02 7.37 31.88
C THR A 323 -14.21 6.66 32.94
N ASP A 324 -13.18 7.33 33.44
CA ASP A 324 -12.41 6.90 34.60
C ASP A 324 -12.88 7.67 35.84
N PHE A 325 -12.88 7.03 37.00
CA PHE A 325 -13.34 7.60 38.26
C PHE A 325 -12.22 7.54 39.28
N ASP A 326 -11.92 8.68 39.90
CA ASP A 326 -11.11 8.72 41.10
C ASP A 326 -12.02 8.47 42.30
N TYR A 327 -11.65 7.52 43.15
CA TYR A 327 -12.40 7.17 44.36
C TYR A 327 -11.68 7.69 45.60
N ASP A 328 -12.45 8.11 46.59
CA ASP A 328 -11.95 8.46 47.91
C ASP A 328 -11.48 7.18 48.63
N GLU A 329 -10.23 7.16 49.09
CA GLU A 329 -9.62 5.96 49.68
C GLU A 329 -10.30 5.47 50.97
N GLU A 330 -11.05 6.34 51.68
CA GLU A 330 -11.71 6.00 52.94
C GLU A 330 -13.19 5.64 52.76
N THR A 331 -13.89 6.26 51.81
CA THR A 331 -15.34 6.13 51.63
C THR A 331 -15.74 5.30 50.41
N ASP A 332 -14.79 5.01 49.49
CA ASP A 332 -15.04 4.33 48.20
C ASP A 332 -16.08 5.08 47.33
N GLU A 333 -16.28 6.38 47.59
CA GLU A 333 -17.16 7.25 46.81
C GLU A 333 -16.37 7.94 45.69
N PRO A 334 -16.96 8.11 44.48
CA PRO A 334 -16.29 8.79 43.37
C PRO A 334 -16.14 10.29 43.65
N VAL A 335 -14.91 10.78 43.68
CA VAL A 335 -14.52 12.18 43.96
C VAL A 335 -14.41 13.00 42.68
N SER A 336 -13.97 12.35 41.61
CA SER A 336 -13.72 12.97 40.31
C SER A 336 -13.99 11.96 39.21
N TYR A 337 -14.37 12.44 38.03
CA TYR A 337 -14.44 11.59 36.84
C TYR A 337 -13.78 12.32 35.67
N ARG A 338 -13.15 11.55 34.80
CA ARG A 338 -12.50 12.04 33.58
C ARG A 338 -13.04 11.26 32.39
N ARG A 339 -13.50 11.97 31.36
CA ARG A 339 -14.03 11.33 30.15
C ARG A 339 -13.04 11.49 29.01
N TYR A 340 -12.69 10.41 28.35
CA TYR A 340 -11.67 10.43 27.29
C TYR A 340 -12.02 9.49 26.14
N THR A 341 -11.57 9.85 24.95
CA THR A 341 -11.65 8.97 23.78
C THR A 341 -10.45 8.04 23.75
N HIS A 342 -10.67 6.73 23.68
CA HIS A 342 -9.60 5.74 23.60
C HIS A 342 -9.45 5.14 22.18
N GLU A 343 -10.52 5.09 21.39
CA GLU A 343 -10.52 4.51 20.05
C GLU A 343 -11.52 5.21 19.12
N VAL A 344 -11.23 5.22 17.82
CA VAL A 344 -12.22 5.47 16.77
C VAL A 344 -12.28 4.32 15.80
N HIS A 345 -13.47 3.90 15.38
CA HIS A 345 -13.67 2.79 14.43
C HIS A 345 -14.71 3.11 13.34
N CYS A 346 -14.40 2.82 12.08
CA CYS A 346 -15.31 3.03 10.97
C CYS A 346 -15.92 1.73 10.42
N GLU A 347 -17.23 1.57 10.59
CA GLU A 347 -18.02 0.41 10.13
C GLU A 347 -18.03 0.18 8.61
N ASN A 348 -17.62 1.18 7.81
CA ASN A 348 -17.59 1.04 6.35
C ASN A 348 -16.22 0.66 5.80
N CYS A 349 -15.20 1.47 6.08
CA CYS A 349 -13.85 1.28 5.51
C CYS A 349 -12.88 0.65 6.51
N THR A 350 -13.36 0.26 7.68
CA THR A 350 -12.60 -0.36 8.78
C THR A 350 -11.53 0.54 9.39
N PHE A 351 -11.53 1.84 9.12
CA PHE A 351 -10.54 2.78 9.67
C PHE A 351 -10.57 2.74 11.19
N THR A 352 -9.43 2.46 11.82
CA THR A 352 -9.31 2.38 13.28
C THR A 352 -8.06 3.10 13.77
N LEU A 353 -8.22 4.01 14.73
CA LEU A 353 -7.10 4.61 15.45
C LEU A 353 -7.35 4.55 16.95
N GLU A 354 -6.27 4.56 17.71
CA GLU A 354 -6.27 4.54 19.17
C GLU A 354 -5.56 5.77 19.70
N ASP A 355 -5.78 6.09 20.97
CA ASP A 355 -5.22 7.22 21.72
C ASP A 355 -3.67 7.24 21.80
N ALA A 356 -3.02 6.15 21.39
CA ALA A 356 -1.58 6.08 21.19
C ALA A 356 -1.09 6.91 19.99
N VAL A 357 -1.99 7.22 19.05
CA VAL A 357 -1.74 8.08 17.90
C VAL A 357 -2.41 9.42 18.16
N LYS A 358 -1.69 10.52 17.96
CA LYS A 358 -2.22 11.88 18.21
C LYS A 358 -3.28 12.27 17.18
N ASN A 359 -3.94 13.40 17.41
CA ASN A 359 -4.90 13.93 16.46
C ASN A 359 -4.21 14.37 15.15
N ALA A 360 -4.98 14.40 14.06
CA ALA A 360 -4.48 14.83 12.75
C ALA A 360 -3.86 16.24 12.79
N GLY A 361 -4.48 17.15 13.56
CA GLY A 361 -4.01 18.52 13.75
C GLY A 361 -2.59 18.59 14.33
N ASP A 362 -2.26 17.69 15.26
CA ASP A 362 -0.93 17.61 15.89
C ASP A 362 0.17 17.23 14.89
N TYR A 363 -0.19 16.55 13.81
CA TYR A 363 0.70 16.17 12.72
C TYR A 363 0.75 17.19 11.56
N GLY A 364 0.02 18.31 11.69
CA GLY A 364 -0.13 19.30 10.63
C GLY A 364 -1.03 18.84 9.48
N ILE A 365 -1.89 17.83 9.70
CA ILE A 365 -2.85 17.34 8.71
C ILE A 365 -4.19 18.04 8.93
N HIS A 366 -4.56 18.93 8.02
CA HIS A 366 -5.78 19.72 8.12
C HIS A 366 -7.00 19.03 7.48
N GLY A 367 -8.20 19.45 7.90
CA GLY A 367 -9.46 18.97 7.32
C GLY A 367 -9.99 17.67 7.92
N ILE A 368 -9.39 17.19 9.01
CA ILE A 368 -9.85 16.07 9.82
C ILE A 368 -10.16 16.63 11.22
N LYS A 369 -11.27 16.22 11.82
CA LYS A 369 -11.63 16.61 13.18
C LYS A 369 -10.72 15.92 14.18
N ASP A 370 -10.47 16.58 15.30
CA ASP A 370 -9.83 15.92 16.43
C ASP A 370 -10.79 14.87 17.01
N PHE A 371 -10.23 13.71 17.30
CA PHE A 371 -10.95 12.55 17.81
C PHE A 371 -10.61 12.31 19.28
N PHE A 372 -9.34 12.43 19.64
CA PHE A 372 -8.85 12.17 20.98
C PHE A 372 -8.96 13.43 21.82
N VAL A 373 -10.03 13.53 22.58
CA VAL A 373 -10.30 14.62 23.51
C VAL A 373 -10.33 14.05 24.93
N THR A 374 -10.00 14.88 25.90
CA THR A 374 -10.20 14.55 27.31
C THR A 374 -10.82 15.73 28.04
N ASP A 375 -11.96 15.47 28.69
CA ASP A 375 -12.74 16.43 29.46
C ASP A 375 -12.56 16.21 30.97
#